data_AF-D9SG33-F1
#
_entry.id   AF-D9SG33-F1
#
_cell.length_a   1.000
_cell.length_b   1.000
_cell.length_c   1.000
_cell.angle_alpha   90.00
_cell.angle_beta   90.00
_cell.angle_gamma   90.00
#
_symmetry.space_group_name_H-M   'P 1'
#
loop_
_entity.id
_entity.type
_entity.pdbx_description
1 polymer ?
#
loop_
_entity_poly.entity_id
_entity_poly.type
_entity_poly.pdbx_seq_one_letter_code
_entity_poly.pdbx_strand_id
1 'polypeptide(L)'
;MVASASDTGNNPEVTTKNRLEYSVSSGIGKEPPSKLYYLIKTGDTWKASESGDITQDNVERVGVNLKTGVITLDVLRGSRETGTVSGSVYEWECFQGLAGSGFRNAQNYSICSSNLAKGVTSPGQAALGSLNLLFGKVRRIMAVDREQILSIADTSGLIDMVEQDRQAAIGEEYHAHFAGATTPNSIKSFVATYQANDPEGLVPQALARMPQALARVQQAEIEECRSNYLSATTPAKLNSFIAKYQGNDPENIVPRARKRLQDMEQAAAKNEADRLHRLENKQIGDQVCSSGDGSVDQSTGIAVMGVLQYRKITGRNRVVGFVEGTSGKKVQIRISGINFTGGGINQSLDSLSGWKGGSTLKINSIIWDSTYDWEGC
;
A
#
# COMPACT_ATOMS: atom_id res chain seq x y z
N MET A 1 -27.88 -65.69 -13.13
CA MET A 1 -26.42 -65.56 -12.92
C MET A 1 -26.09 -64.08 -12.97
N VAL A 2 -25.93 -63.45 -11.81
CA VAL A 2 -25.58 -62.03 -11.66
C VAL A 2 -24.16 -62.02 -11.11
N ALA A 3 -23.20 -61.52 -11.89
CA ALA A 3 -21.80 -61.45 -11.50
C ALA A 3 -21.58 -60.23 -10.59
N SER A 4 -21.16 -60.48 -9.36
CA SER A 4 -20.68 -59.49 -8.41
C SER A 4 -19.27 -59.04 -8.82
N ALA A 5 -19.12 -57.78 -9.20
CA ALA A 5 -17.81 -57.16 -9.37
C ALA A 5 -17.23 -56.83 -7.99
N SER A 6 -16.12 -57.47 -7.66
CA SER A 6 -15.32 -57.24 -6.46
C SER A 6 -14.58 -55.91 -6.58
N ASP A 7 -14.96 -54.96 -5.74
CA ASP A 7 -14.30 -53.68 -5.56
C ASP A 7 -13.01 -53.89 -4.74
N THR A 8 -11.88 -54.08 -5.44
CA THR A 8 -10.56 -54.09 -4.81
C THR A 8 -10.13 -52.66 -4.57
N GLY A 9 -10.47 -52.14 -3.38
CA GLY A 9 -10.02 -50.85 -2.91
C GLY A 9 -8.49 -50.75 -2.95
N ASN A 10 -7.99 -49.96 -3.91
CA ASN A 10 -6.63 -49.44 -3.88
C ASN A 10 -6.54 -48.47 -2.69
N ASN A 11 -6.05 -48.97 -1.57
CA ASN A 11 -5.68 -48.14 -0.43
C ASN A 11 -4.43 -47.35 -0.87
N PRO A 12 -4.51 -46.02 -1.07
CA PRO A 12 -3.35 -45.26 -1.49
C PRO A 12 -2.28 -45.41 -0.42
N GLU A 13 -1.12 -45.89 -0.84
CA GLU A 13 0.08 -45.99 -0.03
C GLU A 13 0.47 -44.55 0.37
N VAL A 14 -0.04 -44.11 1.53
CA VAL A 14 0.28 -42.80 2.11
C VAL A 14 1.77 -42.82 2.37
N THR A 15 2.51 -42.15 1.50
CA THR A 15 3.96 -42.05 1.55
C THR A 15 4.34 -41.40 2.88
N THR A 16 4.91 -42.19 3.78
CA THR A 16 5.33 -41.82 5.15
C THR A 16 6.40 -40.73 5.24
N LYS A 17 6.78 -40.12 4.12
CA LYS A 17 7.89 -39.15 4.00
C LYS A 17 7.59 -37.73 4.50
N ASN A 18 6.36 -37.42 4.91
CA ASN A 18 5.95 -36.06 5.32
C ASN A 18 5.35 -35.97 6.74
N ARG A 19 5.56 -36.97 7.60
CA ARG A 19 5.13 -36.86 9.01
C ARG A 19 6.05 -35.88 9.74
N LEU A 20 5.46 -34.93 10.47
CA LEU A 20 6.23 -34.02 11.30
C LEU A 20 6.95 -34.79 12.41
N GLU A 21 8.17 -34.37 12.72
CA GLU A 21 8.81 -34.76 13.98
C GLU A 21 8.25 -33.90 15.10
N TYR A 22 7.56 -34.56 16.04
CA TYR A 22 6.97 -33.88 17.19
C TYR A 22 8.01 -33.64 18.27
N SER A 23 7.96 -32.47 18.88
CA SER A 23 8.84 -32.12 20.01
C SER A 23 8.07 -31.31 21.05
N VAL A 24 8.59 -31.23 22.27
CA VAL A 24 7.95 -30.47 23.36
C VAL A 24 8.81 -29.27 23.72
N SER A 25 8.20 -28.08 23.70
CA SER A 25 8.88 -26.85 24.09
C SER A 25 9.24 -26.89 25.57
N SER A 26 10.45 -26.39 25.86
CA SER A 26 10.94 -26.31 27.24
C SER A 26 10.29 -25.21 28.05
N GLY A 27 9.67 -24.22 27.40
CA GLY A 27 9.11 -23.03 28.03
C GLY A 27 7.66 -22.82 27.65
N ILE A 28 6.84 -22.52 28.65
CA ILE A 28 5.43 -22.13 28.49
C ILE A 28 5.36 -20.87 27.62
N GLY A 29 4.53 -20.92 26.56
CA GLY A 29 4.21 -19.75 25.73
C GLY A 29 5.36 -19.18 24.88
N LYS A 30 6.48 -19.90 24.75
CA LYS A 30 7.59 -19.47 23.87
C LYS A 30 7.26 -19.50 22.40
N GLU A 31 6.52 -20.53 22.00
CA GLU A 31 6.05 -20.70 20.65
C GLU A 31 4.53 -20.60 20.73
N PRO A 32 3.93 -19.56 20.14
CA PRO A 32 2.48 -19.40 20.18
C PRO A 32 1.85 -20.59 19.46
N PRO A 33 0.96 -21.35 20.13
CA PRO A 33 0.34 -22.49 19.51
C PRO A 33 -0.60 -22.05 18.38
N SER A 34 -0.65 -22.84 17.31
CA SER A 34 -1.61 -22.62 16.21
C SER A 34 -3.00 -23.12 16.59
N LYS A 35 -3.07 -24.20 17.38
CA LYS A 35 -4.32 -24.80 17.86
C LYS A 35 -4.13 -25.36 19.28
N LEU A 36 -5.23 -25.37 20.05
CA LEU A 36 -5.25 -25.91 21.41
C LEU A 36 -5.97 -27.27 21.41
N TYR A 37 -5.45 -28.19 22.20
CA TYR A 37 -6.02 -29.50 22.45
C TYR A 37 -6.05 -29.77 23.95
N TYR A 38 -6.91 -30.70 24.34
CA TYR A 38 -7.11 -31.12 25.71
C TYR A 38 -6.75 -32.60 25.82
N LEU A 39 -5.96 -32.94 26.83
CA LEU A 39 -5.62 -34.30 27.20
C LEU A 39 -6.44 -34.65 28.44
N ILE A 40 -7.34 -35.62 28.31
CA ILE A 40 -8.27 -36.02 29.37
C ILE A 40 -7.83 -37.39 29.89
N LYS A 41 -7.44 -37.45 31.16
CA LYS A 41 -7.04 -38.69 31.83
C LYS A 41 -8.27 -39.45 32.32
N THR A 42 -8.37 -40.72 31.95
CA THR A 42 -9.43 -41.65 32.40
C THR A 42 -8.77 -42.90 32.98
N GLY A 43 -8.66 -42.96 34.31
CA GLY A 43 -7.83 -43.98 34.96
C GLY A 43 -6.35 -43.78 34.61
N ASP A 44 -5.71 -44.78 34.02
CA ASP A 44 -4.30 -44.73 33.63
C ASP A 44 -4.08 -44.33 32.17
N THR A 45 -5.15 -44.12 31.39
CA THR A 45 -5.05 -43.76 29.98
C THR A 45 -5.38 -42.29 29.74
N TRP A 46 -4.86 -41.75 28.65
CA TRP A 46 -5.10 -40.39 28.20
C TRP A 46 -5.84 -40.42 26.86
N LYS A 47 -6.75 -39.47 26.66
CA LYS A 47 -7.44 -39.26 25.40
C LYS A 47 -7.37 -37.80 24.99
N ALA A 48 -7.01 -37.54 23.73
CA ALA A 48 -7.02 -36.20 23.17
C ALA A 48 -8.44 -35.77 22.77
N SER A 49 -8.71 -34.46 22.87
CA SER A 49 -9.98 -33.83 22.52
C SER A 49 -9.76 -32.38 22.10
N GLU A 50 -10.63 -31.83 21.24
CA GLU A 50 -10.62 -30.40 20.89
C GLU A 50 -11.30 -29.52 21.94
N SER A 51 -12.03 -30.15 22.87
CA SER A 51 -12.70 -29.45 23.97
C SER A 51 -12.47 -30.18 25.29
N GLY A 52 -12.39 -29.41 26.37
CA GLY A 52 -12.16 -29.92 27.71
C GLY A 52 -12.33 -28.82 28.75
N ASP A 53 -12.64 -29.22 29.97
CA ASP A 53 -12.76 -28.32 31.10
C ASP A 53 -11.48 -28.38 31.94
N ILE A 54 -10.62 -27.39 31.78
CA ILE A 54 -9.33 -27.27 32.50
C ILE A 54 -9.49 -27.04 34.01
N THR A 55 -10.71 -26.87 34.50
CA THR A 55 -10.96 -26.83 35.95
C THR A 55 -11.00 -28.23 36.57
N GLN A 56 -11.07 -29.28 35.74
CA GLN A 56 -11.02 -30.67 36.19
C GLN A 56 -9.56 -31.14 36.36
N ASP A 57 -9.24 -31.75 37.50
CA ASP A 57 -7.89 -32.19 37.86
C ASP A 57 -7.29 -33.25 36.92
N ASN A 58 -8.13 -33.89 36.10
CA ASN A 58 -7.74 -34.90 35.11
C ASN A 58 -7.67 -34.36 33.69
N VAL A 59 -7.77 -33.05 33.49
CA VAL A 59 -7.71 -32.40 32.17
C VAL A 59 -6.49 -31.49 32.08
N GLU A 60 -5.66 -31.73 31.07
CA GLU A 60 -4.51 -30.89 30.75
C GLU A 60 -4.76 -30.21 29.40
N ARG A 61 -4.26 -28.99 29.23
CA ARG A 61 -4.33 -28.27 27.96
C ARG A 61 -2.95 -28.15 27.34
N VAL A 62 -2.85 -28.51 26.07
CA VAL A 62 -1.63 -28.39 25.28
C VAL A 62 -1.90 -27.57 24.03
N GLY A 63 -0.97 -26.69 23.70
CA GLY A 63 -0.96 -25.95 22.45
C GLY A 63 0.00 -26.61 21.47
N VAL A 64 -0.41 -26.77 20.21
CA VAL A 64 0.44 -27.34 19.17
C VAL A 64 0.61 -26.34 18.03
N ASN A 65 1.84 -26.14 17.59
CA ASN A 65 2.13 -25.43 16.35
C ASN A 65 2.01 -26.40 15.17
N LEU A 66 0.99 -26.22 14.33
CA LEU A 66 0.68 -27.14 13.22
C LEU A 66 1.76 -27.12 12.13
N LYS A 67 2.60 -26.08 12.07
CA LYS A 67 3.70 -25.97 11.08
C LYS A 67 4.97 -26.66 11.53
N THR A 68 5.28 -26.60 12.82
CA THR A 68 6.56 -27.10 13.37
C THR A 68 6.42 -28.39 14.15
N GLY A 69 5.20 -28.81 14.51
CA GLY A 69 4.96 -29.99 15.34
C GLY A 69 5.36 -29.80 16.81
N VAL A 70 5.64 -28.56 17.23
CA VAL A 70 6.03 -28.27 18.62
C VAL A 70 4.78 -28.24 19.52
N ILE A 71 4.80 -29.11 20.53
CA ILE A 71 3.80 -29.22 21.59
C ILE A 71 4.25 -28.37 22.78
N THR A 72 3.34 -27.57 23.32
CA THR A 72 3.58 -26.69 24.46
C THR A 72 2.53 -26.98 25.52
N LEU A 73 2.94 -27.12 26.78
CA LEU A 73 2.00 -27.16 27.89
C LEU A 73 1.42 -25.74 28.07
N ASP A 74 0.10 -25.60 27.94
CA ASP A 74 -0.56 -24.31 28.00
C ASP A 74 -1.26 -24.13 29.35
N VAL A 75 -0.61 -23.42 30.27
CA VAL A 75 -1.14 -23.13 31.60
C VAL A 75 -1.78 -21.75 31.66
N LEU A 76 -2.85 -21.60 32.44
CA LEU A 76 -3.44 -20.28 32.65
C LEU A 76 -2.47 -19.42 33.47
N ARG A 77 -2.00 -18.31 32.88
CA ARG A 77 -1.10 -17.35 33.54
C ARG A 77 -1.73 -16.84 34.85
N GLY A 78 -1.23 -17.33 35.97
CA GLY A 78 -1.65 -16.90 37.30
C GLY A 78 -0.55 -16.89 38.37
N SER A 79 0.67 -17.35 38.08
CA SER A 79 1.77 -17.36 39.05
C SER A 79 2.79 -16.26 38.73
N ARG A 80 3.31 -15.60 39.76
CA ARG A 80 4.53 -14.78 39.63
C ARG A 80 5.66 -15.71 39.20
N GLU A 81 5.91 -15.77 37.90
CA GLU A 81 7.04 -16.49 37.34
C GLU A 81 8.32 -15.72 37.66
N THR A 82 8.97 -16.02 38.78
CA THR A 82 10.41 -15.76 38.91
C THR A 82 11.16 -16.91 38.25
N GLY A 83 11.04 -17.02 36.93
CA GLY A 83 11.81 -17.99 36.17
C GLY A 83 13.28 -17.58 36.18
N THR A 84 14.12 -18.34 36.87
CA THR A 84 15.57 -18.19 36.76
C THR A 84 16.02 -19.14 35.65
N VAL A 85 16.54 -18.60 34.53
CA VAL A 85 17.09 -19.43 33.46
C VAL A 85 18.41 -20.05 33.95
N SER A 86 18.35 -21.25 34.50
CA SER A 86 19.53 -22.06 34.81
C SER A 86 19.75 -23.08 33.67
N GLY A 87 20.33 -22.63 32.56
CA GLY A 87 20.57 -23.47 31.37
C GLY A 87 19.40 -23.47 30.36
N SER A 88 19.17 -24.60 29.68
CA SER A 88 18.17 -24.75 28.59
C SER A 88 16.77 -25.22 29.05
N VAL A 89 16.57 -25.38 30.37
CA VAL A 89 15.33 -25.87 30.99
C VAL A 89 14.66 -24.72 31.73
N TYR A 90 13.38 -24.48 31.46
CA TYR A 90 12.59 -23.55 32.27
C TYR A 90 12.20 -24.26 33.56
N GLU A 91 12.49 -23.59 34.66
CA GLU A 91 12.18 -24.03 36.01
C GLU A 91 11.15 -23.06 36.60
N TRP A 92 10.04 -23.60 37.10
CA TRP A 92 8.97 -22.85 37.74
C TRP A 92 8.95 -23.12 39.23
N GLU A 93 8.83 -22.05 40.01
CA GLU A 93 8.76 -22.15 41.45
C GLU A 93 7.32 -22.22 41.93
N CYS A 94 7.01 -23.33 42.58
CA CYS A 94 5.71 -23.63 43.16
C CYS A 94 5.79 -23.49 44.67
N PHE A 95 4.94 -22.66 45.24
CA PHE A 95 4.83 -22.47 46.69
C PHE A 95 3.57 -23.15 47.20
N GLN A 96 3.73 -24.17 48.05
CA GLN A 96 2.61 -24.73 48.81
C GLN A 96 2.60 -24.11 50.21
N GLY A 97 1.50 -23.42 50.54
CA GLY A 97 1.22 -22.92 51.90
C GLY A 97 0.98 -21.42 51.99
N LEU A 98 -0.25 -20.97 51.70
CA LEU A 98 -0.88 -19.79 52.32
C LEU A 98 -2.40 -19.98 52.29
N ALA A 99 -2.93 -20.62 53.34
CA ALA A 99 -4.33 -20.44 53.71
C ALA A 99 -4.46 -19.03 54.31
N GLY A 100 -4.49 -18.00 53.48
CA GLY A 100 -4.65 -16.63 53.95
C GLY A 100 -4.09 -15.59 52.99
N SER A 101 -4.98 -14.75 52.47
CA SER A 101 -4.73 -13.51 51.71
C SER A 101 -4.01 -13.64 50.35
N GLY A 102 -4.77 -13.43 49.26
CA GLY A 102 -4.26 -13.03 47.94
C GLY A 102 -4.19 -14.12 46.86
N PHE A 103 -3.90 -15.37 47.21
CA PHE A 103 -3.64 -16.43 46.22
C PHE A 103 -4.85 -17.28 45.80
N ARG A 104 -6.03 -17.01 46.36
CA ARG A 104 -7.26 -17.80 46.10
C ARG A 104 -7.87 -17.61 44.70
N ASN A 105 -7.28 -16.80 43.83
CA ASN A 105 -7.71 -16.69 42.43
C ASN A 105 -6.82 -17.46 41.44
N ALA A 106 -5.84 -18.26 41.90
CA ALA A 106 -5.28 -19.34 41.08
C ALA A 106 -6.23 -20.56 41.04
N GLN A 107 -7.54 -20.31 40.95
CA GLN A 107 -8.58 -21.34 40.94
C GLN A 107 -8.66 -22.13 39.63
N ASN A 108 -7.88 -21.78 38.61
CA ASN A 108 -7.93 -22.44 37.32
C ASN A 108 -6.49 -22.79 36.89
N TYR A 109 -6.15 -24.09 36.90
CA TYR A 109 -5.02 -24.76 36.23
C TYR A 109 -3.64 -24.07 36.22
N SER A 110 -2.70 -24.56 37.04
CA SER A 110 -1.30 -24.10 37.09
C SER A 110 -0.30 -25.22 36.77
N ILE A 111 0.95 -24.88 36.39
CA ILE A 111 2.01 -25.88 36.19
C ILE A 111 2.31 -26.68 37.47
N CYS A 112 2.07 -26.08 38.64
CA CYS A 112 2.28 -26.72 39.94
C CYS A 112 1.29 -27.84 40.26
N SER A 113 0.17 -27.87 39.54
CA SER A 113 -0.90 -28.87 39.65
C SER A 113 -0.98 -29.78 38.42
N SER A 114 -0.16 -29.54 37.40
CA SER A 114 -0.17 -30.33 36.16
C SER A 114 0.44 -31.72 36.37
N ASN A 115 -0.24 -32.74 35.84
CA ASN A 115 0.27 -34.11 35.76
C ASN A 115 1.37 -34.28 34.71
N LEU A 116 1.62 -33.24 33.91
CA LEU A 116 2.61 -33.18 32.83
C LEU A 116 3.83 -32.34 33.22
N ALA A 117 3.96 -32.03 34.51
CA ALA A 117 5.11 -31.38 35.09
C ALA A 117 5.77 -32.30 36.10
N LYS A 118 7.11 -32.32 36.12
CA LYS A 118 7.91 -33.08 37.08
C LYS A 118 8.69 -32.16 38.00
N GLY A 119 8.88 -32.62 39.23
CA GLY A 119 9.79 -31.97 40.16
C GLY A 119 11.22 -32.06 39.66
N VAL A 120 11.90 -30.92 39.60
CA VAL A 120 13.33 -30.84 39.34
C VAL A 120 14.01 -30.57 40.68
N THR A 121 14.80 -31.51 41.15
CA THR A 121 15.66 -31.32 42.32
C THR A 121 17.10 -31.30 41.84
N SER A 122 17.69 -30.10 41.75
CA SER A 122 19.14 -30.00 41.63
C SER A 122 19.80 -30.33 42.98
N PRO A 123 21.05 -30.84 43.01
CA PRO A 123 21.77 -31.12 44.26
C PRO A 123 21.84 -29.91 45.21
N GLY A 124 21.94 -28.68 44.66
CA GLY A 124 21.92 -27.44 45.44
C GLY A 124 20.53 -27.07 45.98
N GLN A 125 19.45 -27.46 45.29
CA GLN A 125 18.07 -27.21 45.73
C GLN A 125 17.61 -28.17 46.83
N ALA A 126 18.13 -29.41 46.86
CA ALA A 126 17.88 -30.33 47.97
C ALA A 126 18.34 -29.74 49.31
N ALA A 127 19.45 -28.98 49.31
CA ALA A 127 19.97 -28.27 50.49
C ALA A 127 19.15 -27.02 50.89
N LEU A 128 18.47 -26.37 49.94
CA LEU A 128 17.57 -25.25 50.23
C LEU A 128 16.17 -25.73 50.66
N GLY A 129 15.74 -26.91 50.20
CA GLY A 129 14.48 -27.53 50.59
C GLY A 129 14.42 -27.86 52.09
N SER A 130 15.53 -28.29 52.68
CA SER A 130 15.64 -28.56 54.12
C SER A 130 15.54 -27.29 54.99
N LEU A 131 16.02 -26.14 54.49
CA LEU A 131 15.85 -24.84 55.14
C LEU A 131 14.42 -24.31 55.06
N ASN A 132 13.70 -24.62 53.99
CA ASN A 132 12.32 -24.19 53.75
C ASN A 132 11.30 -24.93 54.65
N LEU A 133 11.60 -26.18 55.04
CA LEU A 133 10.81 -26.94 56.03
C LEU A 133 10.75 -26.23 57.41
N LEU A 134 11.78 -25.45 57.77
CA LEU A 134 11.81 -24.69 59.04
C LEU A 134 10.85 -23.49 59.07
N PHE A 135 10.43 -22.97 57.90
CA PHE A 135 9.55 -21.79 57.79
C PHE A 135 8.14 -22.12 57.31
N GLY A 136 7.76 -23.41 57.26
CA GLY A 136 6.43 -23.85 56.85
C GLY A 136 6.08 -23.57 55.37
N LYS A 137 7.08 -23.27 54.53
CA LYS A 137 6.90 -23.03 53.09
C LYS A 137 7.59 -24.12 52.32
N VAL A 138 6.85 -24.95 51.57
CA VAL A 138 7.47 -25.92 50.67
C VAL A 138 7.63 -25.27 49.31
N ARG A 139 8.89 -24.97 48.94
CA ARG A 139 9.27 -24.54 47.59
C ARG A 139 9.56 -25.77 46.75
N ARG A 140 8.80 -25.98 45.68
CA ARG A 140 9.06 -27.01 44.68
C ARG A 140 9.46 -26.35 43.39
N ILE A 141 10.45 -26.90 42.70
CA ILE A 141 10.80 -26.48 41.36
C ILE A 141 10.24 -27.51 40.40
N MET A 142 9.43 -27.04 39.47
CA MET A 142 8.75 -27.87 38.48
C MET A 142 9.32 -27.55 37.10
N ALA A 143 9.36 -28.55 36.23
CA ALA A 143 9.60 -28.38 34.81
C ALA A 143 8.63 -29.24 34.00
N VAL A 144 8.39 -28.86 32.75
CA VAL A 144 7.57 -29.64 31.81
C VAL A 144 8.20 -31.03 31.60
N ASP A 145 7.42 -32.09 31.79
CA ASP A 145 7.87 -33.46 31.55
C ASP A 145 7.73 -33.84 30.07
N ARG A 146 8.76 -33.48 29.29
CA ARG A 146 8.73 -33.63 27.82
C ARG A 146 8.52 -35.07 27.36
N GLU A 147 9.18 -36.02 28.01
CA GLU A 147 9.11 -37.44 27.65
C GLU A 147 7.70 -37.97 27.89
N GLN A 148 7.10 -37.60 29.03
CA GLN A 148 5.74 -37.98 29.35
C GLN A 148 4.72 -37.35 28.38
N ILE A 149 4.88 -36.07 28.02
CA ILE A 149 3.99 -35.42 27.05
C ILE A 149 4.09 -36.09 25.67
N LEU A 150 5.30 -36.41 25.20
CA LEU A 150 5.48 -37.12 23.93
C LEU A 150 4.84 -38.52 23.97
N SER A 151 5.09 -39.29 25.04
CA SER A 151 4.48 -40.60 25.22
C SER A 151 2.95 -40.56 25.26
N ILE A 152 2.38 -39.53 25.91
CA ILE A 152 0.93 -39.31 25.93
C ILE A 152 0.44 -38.89 24.55
N ALA A 153 1.15 -38.00 23.84
CA ALA A 153 0.78 -37.57 22.51
C ALA A 153 0.69 -38.75 21.52
N ASP A 154 1.63 -39.69 21.61
CA ASP A 154 1.69 -40.91 20.80
C ASP A 154 0.52 -41.87 21.06
N THR A 155 0.04 -41.95 22.31
CA THR A 155 -0.96 -42.96 22.72
C THR A 155 -2.38 -42.42 22.86
N SER A 156 -2.55 -41.10 22.99
CA SER A 156 -3.85 -40.46 23.25
C SER A 156 -4.67 -40.13 22.00
N GLY A 157 -4.10 -40.33 20.80
CA GLY A 157 -4.67 -39.90 19.52
C GLY A 157 -4.40 -38.43 19.19
N LEU A 158 -3.62 -37.71 20.01
CA LEU A 158 -3.29 -36.30 19.76
C LEU A 158 -2.59 -36.10 18.41
N ILE A 159 -1.61 -36.94 18.07
CA ILE A 159 -0.84 -36.80 16.83
C ILE A 159 -1.74 -36.97 15.60
N ASP A 160 -2.67 -37.92 15.63
CA ASP A 160 -3.58 -38.16 14.49
C ASP A 160 -4.53 -36.96 14.29
N MET A 161 -5.05 -36.39 15.38
CA MET A 161 -5.84 -35.15 15.34
C MET A 161 -5.03 -33.98 14.79
N VAL A 162 -3.79 -33.81 15.25
CA VAL A 162 -2.89 -32.74 14.79
C VAL A 162 -2.55 -32.89 13.31
N GLU A 163 -2.24 -34.11 12.84
CA GLU A 163 -1.99 -34.33 11.41
C GLU A 163 -3.23 -34.07 10.57
N GLN A 164 -4.42 -34.49 11.02
CA GLN A 164 -5.67 -34.20 10.34
C GLN A 164 -5.89 -32.68 10.20
N ASP A 165 -5.74 -31.94 11.29
CA ASP A 165 -5.88 -30.48 11.31
C ASP A 165 -4.81 -29.78 10.47
N ARG A 166 -3.59 -30.28 10.49
CA ARG A 166 -2.50 -29.77 9.67
C ARG A 166 -2.80 -29.96 8.19
N GLN A 167 -3.27 -31.14 7.79
CA GLN A 167 -3.65 -31.38 6.40
C GLN A 167 -4.81 -30.49 5.98
N ALA A 168 -5.80 -30.28 6.85
CA ALA A 168 -6.89 -29.33 6.61
C ALA A 168 -6.35 -27.90 6.43
N ALA A 169 -5.46 -27.43 7.31
CA ALA A 169 -4.85 -26.10 7.23
C ALA A 169 -3.98 -25.91 5.96
N ILE A 170 -3.21 -26.94 5.57
CA ILE A 170 -2.46 -26.92 4.31
C ILE A 170 -3.41 -26.85 3.11
N GLY A 171 -4.54 -27.58 3.15
CA GLY A 171 -5.59 -27.51 2.14
C GLY A 171 -6.21 -26.12 2.03
N GLU A 172 -6.54 -25.49 3.17
CA GLU A 172 -7.06 -24.11 3.19
C GLU A 172 -6.07 -23.09 2.63
N GLU A 173 -4.79 -23.15 3.03
CA GLU A 173 -3.73 -22.29 2.48
C GLU A 173 -3.57 -22.51 0.97
N TYR A 174 -3.63 -23.77 0.52
CA TYR A 174 -3.57 -24.16 -0.89
C TYR A 174 -4.71 -23.56 -1.70
N HIS A 175 -5.96 -23.71 -1.23
CA HIS A 175 -7.15 -23.14 -1.86
C HIS A 175 -7.12 -21.61 -1.87
N ALA A 176 -6.70 -20.97 -0.77
CA ALA A 176 -6.59 -19.53 -0.69
C ALA A 176 -5.56 -18.98 -1.69
N HIS A 177 -4.39 -19.62 -1.81
CA HIS A 177 -3.36 -19.21 -2.76
C HIS A 177 -3.83 -19.40 -4.21
N PHE A 178 -4.54 -20.50 -4.51
CA PHE A 178 -5.16 -20.72 -5.82
C PHE A 178 -6.24 -19.67 -6.14
N ALA A 179 -7.09 -19.32 -5.18
CA ALA A 179 -8.12 -18.31 -5.32
C ALA A 179 -7.50 -16.93 -5.60
N GLY A 180 -6.39 -16.60 -4.95
CA GLY A 180 -5.62 -15.38 -5.18
C GLY A 180 -4.81 -15.35 -6.49
N ALA A 181 -4.55 -16.50 -7.11
CA ALA A 181 -3.76 -16.64 -8.34
C ALA A 181 -4.53 -16.14 -9.59
N THR A 182 -4.63 -14.82 -9.72
CA THR A 182 -5.43 -14.13 -10.76
C THR A 182 -4.62 -13.22 -11.69
N THR A 183 -3.40 -12.85 -11.30
CA THR A 183 -2.43 -12.09 -12.10
C THR A 183 -1.34 -13.03 -12.65
N PRO A 184 -0.60 -12.65 -13.72
CA PRO A 184 0.47 -13.49 -14.25
C PRO A 184 1.53 -13.86 -13.21
N ASN A 185 1.90 -12.91 -12.33
CA ASN A 185 2.90 -13.15 -11.29
C ASN A 185 2.36 -14.04 -10.17
N SER A 186 1.12 -13.82 -9.70
CA SER A 186 0.52 -14.67 -8.67
C SER A 186 0.28 -16.10 -9.18
N ILE A 187 -0.07 -16.27 -10.47
CA ILE A 187 -0.20 -17.61 -11.07
C ILE A 187 1.17 -18.31 -11.10
N LYS A 188 2.23 -17.63 -11.56
CA LYS A 188 3.59 -18.19 -11.54
C LYS A 188 4.03 -18.58 -10.13
N SER A 189 3.75 -17.74 -9.13
CA SER A 189 4.06 -18.00 -7.72
C SER A 189 3.35 -19.26 -7.21
N PHE A 190 2.05 -19.38 -7.49
CA PHE A 190 1.27 -20.56 -7.13
C PHE A 190 1.83 -21.84 -7.75
N VAL A 191 2.08 -21.82 -9.07
CA VAL A 191 2.64 -22.97 -9.80
C VAL A 191 4.02 -23.35 -9.23
N ALA A 192 4.91 -22.37 -9.03
CA ALA A 192 6.24 -22.64 -8.48
C ALA A 192 6.18 -23.26 -7.08
N THR A 193 5.20 -22.85 -6.26
CA THR A 193 5.03 -23.36 -4.89
C THR A 193 4.49 -24.79 -4.88
N TYR A 194 3.53 -25.12 -5.75
CA TYR A 194 2.79 -26.40 -5.66
C TYR A 194 3.03 -27.37 -6.83
N GLN A 195 3.92 -27.08 -7.79
CA GLN A 195 4.17 -27.98 -8.93
C GLN A 195 4.60 -29.39 -8.54
N ALA A 196 5.27 -29.55 -7.39
CA ALA A 196 5.76 -30.83 -6.89
C ALA A 196 4.74 -31.55 -5.97
N ASN A 197 3.70 -30.85 -5.53
CA ASN A 197 2.69 -31.34 -4.60
C ASN A 197 1.35 -30.67 -4.90
N ASP A 198 0.68 -31.17 -5.96
CA ASP A 198 -0.65 -30.74 -6.38
C ASP A 198 -1.69 -31.82 -6.04
N PRO A 199 -2.20 -31.86 -4.79
CA PRO A 199 -3.08 -32.93 -4.33
C PRO A 199 -4.45 -32.93 -5.05
N GLU A 200 -4.88 -31.81 -5.62
CA GLU A 200 -6.24 -31.64 -6.18
C GLU A 200 -6.27 -31.25 -7.67
N GLY A 201 -5.12 -31.20 -8.34
CA GLY A 201 -5.05 -30.81 -9.75
C GLY A 201 -5.35 -29.33 -10.00
N LEU A 202 -5.07 -28.42 -9.06
CA LEU A 202 -5.32 -26.97 -9.26
C LEU A 202 -4.17 -26.27 -10.00
N VAL A 203 -2.97 -26.85 -10.07
CA VAL A 203 -1.83 -26.27 -10.82
C VAL A 203 -2.16 -26.15 -12.31
N PRO A 204 -2.66 -27.19 -13.00
CA PRO A 204 -3.14 -27.07 -14.38
C PRO A 204 -4.27 -26.03 -14.55
N GLN A 205 -5.18 -25.94 -13.58
CA GLN A 205 -6.28 -24.97 -13.63
C GLN A 205 -5.77 -23.53 -13.49
N ALA A 206 -4.75 -23.30 -12.65
CA ALA A 206 -4.12 -21.99 -12.51
C ALA A 206 -3.40 -21.59 -13.81
N LEU A 207 -2.68 -22.53 -14.43
CA LEU A 207 -2.04 -22.32 -15.74
C LEU A 207 -3.05 -22.00 -16.83
N ALA A 208 -4.23 -22.64 -16.82
CA ALA A 208 -5.30 -22.35 -17.77
C ALA A 208 -5.83 -20.91 -17.65
N ARG A 209 -5.66 -20.24 -16.50
CA ARG A 209 -6.01 -18.82 -16.31
C ARG A 209 -4.96 -17.86 -16.88
N MET A 210 -3.75 -18.34 -17.18
CA MET A 210 -2.63 -17.49 -17.62
C MET A 210 -2.93 -16.66 -18.89
N PRO A 211 -3.51 -17.22 -19.97
CA PRO A 211 -3.80 -16.44 -21.17
C PRO A 211 -4.78 -15.29 -20.90
N GLN A 212 -5.81 -15.54 -20.08
CA GLN A 212 -6.77 -14.50 -19.70
C GLN A 212 -6.12 -13.43 -18.82
N ALA A 213 -5.25 -13.81 -17.88
CA ALA A 213 -4.52 -12.86 -17.04
C ALA A 213 -3.59 -11.96 -17.87
N LEU A 214 -2.90 -12.52 -18.86
CA LEU A 214 -2.07 -11.77 -19.80
C LEU A 214 -2.90 -10.82 -20.67
N ALA A 215 -4.04 -11.27 -21.18
CA ALA A 215 -4.96 -10.43 -21.94
C ALA A 215 -5.49 -9.24 -21.12
N ARG A 216 -5.77 -9.42 -19.83
CA ARG A 216 -6.18 -8.32 -18.92
C ARG A 216 -5.07 -7.29 -18.73
N VAL A 217 -3.82 -7.73 -18.55
CA VAL A 217 -2.67 -6.83 -18.44
C VAL A 217 -2.50 -6.03 -19.74
N GLN A 218 -2.53 -6.72 -20.88
CA GLN A 218 -2.42 -6.06 -22.18
C GLN A 218 -3.56 -5.05 -22.42
N GLN A 219 -4.79 -5.39 -22.05
CA GLN A 219 -5.94 -4.49 -22.15
C GLN A 219 -5.77 -3.24 -21.28
N ALA A 220 -5.26 -3.39 -20.06
CA ALA A 220 -4.98 -2.27 -19.17
C ALA A 220 -3.88 -1.35 -19.74
N GLU A 221 -2.83 -1.91 -20.33
CA GLU A 221 -1.77 -1.14 -21.00
C GLU A 221 -2.29 -0.37 -22.22
N ILE A 222 -3.17 -1.00 -23.02
CA ILE A 222 -3.86 -0.36 -24.14
C ILE A 222 -4.69 0.83 -23.65
N GLU A 223 -5.47 0.65 -22.58
CA GLU A 223 -6.36 1.68 -22.06
C GLU A 223 -5.57 2.85 -21.45
N GLU A 224 -4.46 2.58 -20.76
CA GLU A 224 -3.53 3.60 -20.29
C GLU A 224 -2.93 4.39 -21.46
N CYS A 225 -2.49 3.70 -22.53
CA CYS A 225 -1.95 4.33 -23.73
C CYS A 225 -2.99 5.25 -24.39
N ARG A 226 -4.24 4.78 -24.57
CA ARG A 226 -5.35 5.58 -25.10
C ARG A 226 -5.62 6.82 -24.23
N SER A 227 -5.72 6.65 -22.92
CA SER A 227 -5.97 7.75 -21.98
C SER A 227 -4.87 8.81 -22.05
N ASN A 228 -3.60 8.38 -22.03
CA ASN A 228 -2.46 9.28 -22.15
C ASN A 228 -2.46 10.05 -23.48
N TYR A 229 -2.79 9.39 -24.60
CA TYR A 229 -2.92 10.05 -25.89
C TYR A 229 -4.03 11.12 -25.91
N LEU A 230 -5.21 10.80 -25.38
CA LEU A 230 -6.34 11.73 -25.34
C LEU A 230 -6.03 12.96 -24.46
N SER A 231 -5.32 12.75 -23.35
CA SER A 231 -4.91 13.83 -22.44
C SER A 231 -3.76 14.71 -22.98
N ALA A 232 -3.04 14.25 -24.02
CA ALA A 232 -1.94 14.97 -24.65
C ALA A 232 -2.47 16.07 -25.58
N THR A 233 -2.88 17.20 -24.99
CA THR A 233 -3.50 18.33 -25.70
C THR A 233 -2.53 19.42 -26.16
N THR A 234 -1.25 19.33 -25.82
CA THR A 234 -0.22 20.31 -26.20
C THR A 234 0.91 19.62 -26.97
N PRO A 235 1.69 20.36 -27.80
CA PRO A 235 2.82 19.79 -28.53
C PRO A 235 3.83 19.11 -27.59
N ALA A 236 4.13 19.75 -26.45
CA ALA A 236 5.03 19.19 -25.44
C ALA A 236 4.51 17.85 -24.87
N LYS A 237 3.22 17.78 -24.53
CA LYS A 237 2.60 16.53 -24.03
C LYS A 237 2.57 15.44 -25.10
N LEU A 238 2.31 15.78 -26.36
CA LEU A 238 2.36 14.83 -27.47
C LEU A 238 3.79 14.29 -27.69
N ASN A 239 4.81 15.14 -27.60
CA ASN A 239 6.20 14.69 -27.66
C ASN A 239 6.56 13.75 -26.51
N SER A 240 6.16 14.06 -25.27
CA SER A 240 6.35 13.16 -24.13
C SER A 240 5.61 11.82 -24.33
N PHE A 241 4.38 11.85 -24.86
CA PHE A 241 3.63 10.65 -25.20
C PHE A 241 4.37 9.80 -26.25
N ILE A 242 4.81 10.41 -27.36
CA ILE A 242 5.53 9.73 -28.44
C ILE A 242 6.81 9.06 -27.90
N ALA A 243 7.59 9.77 -27.08
CA ALA A 243 8.80 9.23 -26.47
C ALA A 243 8.52 8.04 -25.54
N LYS A 244 7.46 8.13 -24.70
CA LYS A 244 7.08 7.05 -23.77
C LYS A 244 6.69 5.76 -24.50
N TYR A 245 6.00 5.86 -25.65
CA TYR A 245 5.43 4.69 -26.34
C TYR A 245 6.18 4.29 -27.63
N GLN A 246 7.35 4.86 -27.92
CA GLN A 246 8.09 4.66 -29.17
C GLN A 246 8.52 3.20 -29.46
N GLY A 247 8.53 2.32 -28.46
CA GLY A 247 8.83 0.89 -28.61
C GLY A 247 7.75 -0.04 -28.05
N ASN A 248 6.64 0.51 -27.56
CA ASN A 248 5.55 -0.26 -26.97
C ASN A 248 4.22 0.42 -27.35
N ASP A 249 3.85 0.31 -28.62
CA ASP A 249 2.64 0.92 -29.17
C ASP A 249 1.60 -0.17 -29.48
N PRO A 250 0.79 -0.57 -28.49
CA PRO A 250 -0.07 -1.75 -28.63
C PRO A 250 -1.20 -1.56 -29.66
N GLU A 251 -1.48 -0.32 -30.08
CA GLU A 251 -2.57 0.00 -31.00
C GLU A 251 -2.16 0.91 -32.17
N ASN A 252 -0.86 1.07 -32.42
CA ASN A 252 -0.36 1.94 -33.47
C ASN A 252 -0.86 3.41 -33.32
N ILE A 253 -0.92 3.90 -32.09
CA ILE A 253 -1.35 5.27 -31.72
C ILE A 253 -0.20 6.27 -31.93
N VAL A 254 1.06 5.87 -31.81
CA VAL A 254 2.23 6.76 -31.95
C VAL A 254 2.27 7.44 -33.32
N PRO A 255 2.02 6.77 -34.46
CA PRO A 255 1.91 7.46 -35.74
C PRO A 255 0.77 8.48 -35.80
N ARG A 256 -0.36 8.21 -35.14
CA ARG A 256 -1.47 9.17 -35.04
C ARG A 256 -1.06 10.39 -34.21
N ALA A 257 -0.34 10.18 -33.11
CA ALA A 257 0.21 11.25 -32.29
C ALA A 257 1.23 12.12 -33.03
N ARG A 258 2.14 11.50 -33.82
CA ARG A 258 3.09 12.22 -34.68
C ARG A 258 2.37 13.09 -35.72
N LYS A 259 1.35 12.53 -36.38
CA LYS A 259 0.54 13.29 -37.34
C LYS A 259 -0.16 14.47 -36.66
N ARG A 260 -0.80 14.25 -35.51
CA ARG A 260 -1.46 15.31 -34.74
C ARG A 260 -0.49 16.41 -34.32
N LEU A 261 0.73 16.06 -33.90
CA LEU A 261 1.77 17.03 -33.57
C LEU A 261 2.14 17.88 -34.79
N GLN A 262 2.38 17.25 -35.93
CA GLN A 262 2.67 17.94 -37.18
C GLN A 262 1.53 18.88 -37.60
N ASP A 263 0.27 18.44 -37.49
CA ASP A 263 -0.91 19.26 -37.78
C ASP A 263 -0.98 20.49 -36.84
N MET A 264 -0.62 20.33 -35.56
CA MET A 264 -0.57 21.44 -34.60
C MET A 264 0.53 22.45 -34.93
N GLU A 265 1.72 21.98 -35.31
CA GLU A 265 2.84 22.85 -35.71
C GLU A 265 2.52 23.59 -37.01
N GLN A 266 1.92 22.92 -37.99
CA GLN A 266 1.46 23.55 -39.23
C GLN A 266 0.37 24.58 -38.98
N ALA A 267 -0.60 24.28 -38.11
CA ALA A 267 -1.64 25.23 -37.74
C ALA A 267 -1.06 26.45 -37.02
N ALA A 268 -0.08 26.26 -36.13
CA ALA A 268 0.61 27.36 -35.46
C ALA A 268 1.40 28.23 -36.46
N ALA A 269 2.14 27.61 -37.38
CA ALA A 269 2.89 28.31 -38.41
C ALA A 269 1.96 29.07 -39.38
N LYS A 270 0.83 28.46 -39.76
CA LYS A 270 -0.17 29.11 -40.62
C LYS A 270 -0.83 30.29 -39.91
N ASN A 271 -1.24 30.13 -38.65
CA ASN A 271 -1.83 31.22 -37.88
C ASN A 271 -0.85 32.39 -37.72
N GLU A 272 0.44 32.09 -37.54
CA GLU A 272 1.47 33.13 -37.47
C GLU A 272 1.69 33.81 -38.82
N ALA A 273 1.72 33.06 -39.92
CA ALA A 273 1.80 33.62 -41.27
C ALA A 273 0.58 34.49 -41.61
N ASP A 274 -0.63 34.03 -41.28
CA ASP A 274 -1.87 34.78 -41.45
C ASP A 274 -1.87 36.05 -40.59
N ARG A 275 -1.34 35.98 -39.36
CA ARG A 275 -1.14 37.14 -38.48
C ARG A 275 -0.20 38.15 -39.14
N LEU A 276 0.98 37.72 -39.59
CA LEU A 276 1.95 38.59 -40.27
C LEU A 276 1.36 39.23 -41.54
N HIS A 277 0.65 38.46 -42.36
CA HIS A 277 0.00 38.96 -43.57
C HIS A 277 -1.07 40.02 -43.28
N ARG A 278 -1.87 39.86 -42.22
CA ARG A 278 -2.83 40.89 -41.79
C ARG A 278 -2.14 42.16 -41.29
N LEU A 279 -0.96 42.02 -40.68
CA LEU A 279 -0.19 43.16 -40.19
C LEU A 279 0.47 43.95 -41.32
N GLU A 280 0.87 43.29 -42.41
CA GLU A 280 1.48 43.94 -43.58
C GLU A 280 0.45 44.67 -44.47
N ASN A 281 -0.80 44.20 -44.50
CA ASN A 281 -1.85 44.75 -45.36
C ASN A 281 -2.81 45.73 -44.67
N LYS A 282 -2.38 46.38 -43.60
CA LYS A 282 -3.20 47.41 -42.93
C LYS A 282 -3.49 48.56 -43.89
N GLN A 283 -4.76 48.87 -44.06
CA GLN A 283 -5.21 49.95 -44.93
C GLN A 283 -5.33 51.26 -44.15
N ILE A 284 -5.21 52.37 -44.87
CA ILE A 284 -5.53 53.70 -44.31
C ILE A 284 -7.00 53.68 -43.88
N GLY A 285 -7.26 54.08 -42.63
CA GLY A 285 -8.57 54.03 -42.00
C GLY A 285 -8.80 52.83 -41.07
N ASP A 286 -7.94 51.80 -41.10
CA ASP A 286 -8.07 50.65 -40.21
C ASP A 286 -7.89 51.06 -38.75
N GLN A 287 -8.77 50.57 -37.88
CA GLN A 287 -8.63 50.71 -36.44
C GLN A 287 -7.60 49.71 -35.92
N VAL A 288 -6.61 50.20 -35.19
CA VAL A 288 -5.51 49.40 -34.66
C VAL A 288 -5.35 49.56 -33.15
N CYS A 289 -5.02 48.46 -32.49
CA CYS A 289 -4.89 48.36 -31.06
C CYS A 289 -3.46 47.95 -30.70
N SER A 290 -2.92 48.48 -29.62
CA SER A 290 -1.70 47.95 -29.01
C SER A 290 -1.92 47.83 -27.52
N SER A 291 -1.67 46.64 -26.99
CA SER A 291 -1.83 46.34 -25.57
C SER A 291 -0.48 46.03 -24.95
N GLY A 292 -0.19 46.62 -23.79
CA GLY A 292 1.06 46.40 -23.07
C GLY A 292 0.91 46.61 -21.58
N ASP A 293 1.82 46.03 -20.80
CA ASP A 293 1.83 46.23 -19.36
C ASP A 293 2.19 47.69 -19.02
N GLY A 294 1.61 48.21 -17.94
CA GLY A 294 1.93 49.52 -17.43
C GLY A 294 1.34 49.78 -16.06
N SER A 295 1.33 51.04 -15.66
CA SER A 295 0.90 51.42 -14.32
C SER A 295 0.31 52.81 -14.27
N VAL A 296 -0.64 53.01 -13.38
CA VAL A 296 -1.22 54.32 -13.04
C VAL A 296 -1.09 54.58 -11.55
N ASP A 297 -0.89 55.84 -11.19
CA ASP A 297 -0.90 56.27 -9.79
C ASP A 297 -2.35 56.55 -9.37
N GLN A 298 -2.83 55.79 -8.39
CA GLN A 298 -4.14 56.01 -7.78
C GLN A 298 -3.97 56.72 -6.45
N SER A 299 -4.71 57.81 -6.24
CA SER A 299 -4.74 58.45 -4.91
C SER A 299 -5.20 57.45 -3.86
N THR A 300 -4.50 57.40 -2.73
CA THR A 300 -4.89 56.60 -1.58
C THR A 300 -5.98 57.28 -0.73
N GLY A 301 -6.31 58.54 -1.03
CA GLY A 301 -7.16 59.38 -0.18
C GLY A 301 -6.49 59.85 1.11
N ILE A 302 -5.24 59.46 1.36
CA ILE A 302 -4.47 59.82 2.56
C ILE A 302 -3.53 60.98 2.21
N ALA A 303 -3.49 62.02 3.03
CA ALA A 303 -2.46 63.05 2.98
C ALA A 303 -1.51 62.88 4.17
N VAL A 304 -0.20 62.90 3.90
CA VAL A 304 0.85 62.87 4.93
C VAL A 304 1.62 64.18 4.82
N MET A 305 1.65 64.96 5.91
CA MET A 305 2.30 66.29 5.94
C MET A 305 1.79 67.24 4.83
N GLY A 306 0.48 67.19 4.54
CA GLY A 306 -0.15 68.02 3.50
C GLY A 306 0.06 67.55 2.06
N VAL A 307 0.78 66.43 1.85
CA VAL A 307 1.02 65.85 0.53
C VAL A 307 0.15 64.60 0.34
N LEU A 308 -0.69 64.60 -0.70
CA LEU A 308 -1.49 63.44 -1.09
C LEU A 308 -0.59 62.26 -1.43
N GLN A 309 -0.88 61.10 -0.85
CA GLN A 309 -0.18 59.85 -1.11
C GLN A 309 -0.86 59.10 -2.26
N TYR A 310 -0.04 58.57 -3.16
CA TYR A 310 -0.48 57.79 -4.31
C TYR A 310 0.09 56.37 -4.22
N ARG A 311 -0.68 55.39 -4.68
CA ARG A 311 -0.23 54.02 -4.86
C ARG A 311 -0.16 53.70 -6.34
N LYS A 312 0.93 53.05 -6.75
CA LYS A 312 1.12 52.60 -8.12
C LYS A 312 0.35 51.30 -8.35
N ILE A 313 -0.56 51.29 -9.30
CA ILE A 313 -1.34 50.11 -9.69
C ILE A 313 -0.83 49.62 -11.02
N THR A 314 -0.41 48.35 -11.07
CA THR A 314 0.01 47.69 -12.30
C THR A 314 -1.20 47.09 -13.02
N GLY A 315 -1.16 47.12 -14.35
CA GLY A 315 -2.24 46.67 -15.20
C GLY A 315 -1.84 46.67 -16.67
N ARG A 316 -2.82 46.65 -17.56
CA ARG A 316 -2.64 46.72 -19.01
C ARG A 316 -3.14 48.03 -19.56
N ASN A 317 -2.29 48.71 -20.34
CA ASN A 317 -2.69 49.80 -21.21
C ASN A 317 -3.15 49.21 -22.54
N ARG A 318 -4.30 49.68 -23.04
CA ARG A 318 -4.79 49.46 -24.39
C ARG A 318 -4.82 50.80 -25.11
N VAL A 319 -3.94 50.96 -26.08
CA VAL A 319 -3.91 52.12 -26.97
C VAL A 319 -4.70 51.77 -28.23
N VAL A 320 -5.58 52.66 -28.65
CA VAL A 320 -6.41 52.54 -29.85
C VAL A 320 -6.06 53.70 -30.77
N GLY A 321 -5.93 53.42 -32.06
CA GLY A 321 -5.68 54.43 -33.08
C GLY A 321 -6.22 54.03 -34.44
N PHE A 322 -6.06 54.92 -35.41
CA PHE A 322 -6.41 54.69 -36.81
C PHE A 322 -5.17 54.86 -37.68
N VAL A 323 -5.00 53.98 -38.66
CA VAL A 323 -3.89 54.06 -39.62
C VAL A 323 -4.14 55.24 -40.57
N GLU A 324 -3.20 56.17 -40.63
CA GLU A 324 -3.26 57.35 -41.53
C GLU A 324 -2.33 57.23 -42.73
N GLY A 325 -1.34 56.35 -42.66
CA GLY A 325 -0.36 56.16 -43.70
C GLY A 325 0.49 54.92 -43.44
N THR A 326 1.09 54.38 -44.50
CA THR A 326 1.98 53.22 -44.42
C THR A 326 3.28 53.52 -45.17
N SER A 327 4.42 53.10 -44.64
CA SER A 327 5.72 53.26 -45.27
C SER A 327 6.62 52.08 -44.91
N GLY A 328 6.66 51.07 -45.79
CA GLY A 328 7.37 49.82 -45.52
C GLY A 328 6.79 49.11 -44.29
N LYS A 329 7.66 48.77 -43.32
CA LYS A 329 7.29 48.09 -42.06
C LYS A 329 6.79 49.05 -40.97
N LYS A 330 6.47 50.30 -41.32
CA LYS A 330 5.97 51.29 -40.38
C LYS A 330 4.58 51.77 -40.78
N VAL A 331 3.75 51.98 -39.78
CA VAL A 331 2.41 52.58 -39.88
C VAL A 331 2.42 53.92 -39.16
N GLN A 332 1.82 54.90 -39.82
CA GLN A 332 1.46 56.17 -39.21
C GLN A 332 0.10 55.99 -38.55
N ILE A 333 0.02 56.24 -37.25
CA ILE A 333 -1.20 56.00 -36.47
C ILE A 333 -1.59 57.28 -35.74
N ARG A 334 -2.84 57.71 -35.92
CA ARG A 334 -3.46 58.71 -35.05
C ARG A 334 -4.08 58.01 -33.86
N ILE A 335 -3.61 58.34 -32.66
CA ILE A 335 -4.14 57.79 -31.41
C ILE A 335 -5.54 58.35 -31.18
N SER A 336 -6.54 57.48 -31.04
CA SER A 336 -7.94 57.86 -30.78
C SER A 336 -8.37 57.58 -29.34
N GLY A 337 -7.68 56.67 -28.64
CA GLY A 337 -7.97 56.40 -27.24
C GLY A 337 -6.83 55.69 -26.52
N ILE A 338 -6.74 55.91 -25.22
CA ILE A 338 -5.83 55.18 -24.33
C ILE A 338 -6.67 54.76 -23.13
N ASN A 339 -6.68 53.46 -22.82
CA ASN A 339 -7.41 52.93 -21.68
C ASN A 339 -6.47 52.11 -20.81
N PHE A 340 -6.61 52.22 -19.49
CA PHE A 340 -5.91 51.38 -18.53
C PHE A 340 -6.91 50.45 -17.84
N THR A 341 -6.56 49.17 -17.74
CA THR A 341 -7.31 48.17 -16.97
C THR A 341 -6.38 47.42 -16.03
N GLY A 342 -6.64 47.49 -14.71
CA GLY A 342 -5.81 46.83 -13.70
C GLY A 342 -6.26 47.17 -12.28
N GLY A 343 -6.08 46.23 -11.34
CA GLY A 343 -6.44 46.44 -9.92
C GLY A 343 -7.91 46.81 -9.68
N GLY A 344 -8.82 46.35 -10.55
CA GLY A 344 -10.26 46.71 -10.50
C GLY A 344 -10.61 48.07 -11.12
N ILE A 345 -9.63 48.78 -11.69
CA ILE A 345 -9.81 50.06 -12.36
C ILE A 345 -9.95 49.82 -13.86
N ASN A 346 -10.90 50.53 -14.49
CA ASN A 346 -10.99 50.68 -15.93
C ASN A 346 -11.20 52.17 -16.25
N GLN A 347 -10.15 52.85 -16.70
CA GLN A 347 -10.18 54.29 -16.91
C GLN A 347 -9.56 54.69 -18.26
N SER A 348 -10.14 55.70 -18.90
CA SER A 348 -9.52 56.34 -20.06
C SER A 348 -8.45 57.33 -19.61
N LEU A 349 -7.35 57.41 -20.35
CA LEU A 349 -6.21 58.27 -20.08
C LEU A 349 -6.05 59.29 -21.20
N ASP A 350 -5.82 60.55 -20.86
CA ASP A 350 -5.51 61.58 -21.88
C ASP A 350 -4.12 61.39 -22.49
N SER A 351 -3.21 60.77 -21.73
CA SER A 351 -1.85 60.47 -22.16
C SER A 351 -1.26 59.24 -21.45
N LEU A 352 -0.30 58.59 -22.11
CA LEU A 352 0.48 57.48 -21.58
C LEU A 352 1.96 57.81 -21.65
N SER A 353 2.57 58.06 -20.51
CA SER A 353 4.02 58.25 -20.37
C SER A 353 4.77 56.92 -20.36
N GLY A 354 6.00 56.91 -20.88
CA GLY A 354 6.86 55.72 -20.84
C GLY A 354 6.63 54.71 -21.96
N TRP A 355 5.93 55.10 -23.02
CA TRP A 355 5.76 54.29 -24.22
C TRP A 355 7.12 54.03 -24.89
N LYS A 356 7.46 52.75 -25.10
CA LYS A 356 8.62 52.25 -25.87
C LYS A 356 9.86 53.15 -25.82
N GLY A 357 10.60 53.08 -24.71
CA GLY A 357 11.84 53.86 -24.56
C GLY A 357 11.64 55.28 -24.03
N GLY A 358 10.49 55.56 -23.39
CA GLY A 358 10.29 56.80 -22.62
C GLY A 358 9.41 57.85 -23.28
N SER A 359 8.85 57.59 -24.47
CA SER A 359 7.98 58.54 -25.17
C SER A 359 6.63 58.70 -24.44
N THR A 360 5.98 59.85 -24.63
CA THR A 360 4.61 60.07 -24.14
C THR A 360 3.63 60.04 -25.30
N LEU A 361 2.67 59.13 -25.26
CA LEU A 361 1.55 59.11 -26.19
C LEU A 361 0.43 60.00 -25.67
N LYS A 362 -0.22 60.74 -26.57
CA LYS A 362 -1.41 61.55 -26.25
C LYS A 362 -2.55 61.20 -27.20
N ILE A 363 -3.79 61.33 -26.74
CA ILE A 363 -4.93 61.27 -27.65
C ILE A 363 -4.78 62.35 -28.75
N ASN A 364 -5.13 62.00 -29.98
CA ASN A 364 -4.96 62.76 -31.22
C ASN A 364 -3.51 62.98 -31.70
N SER A 365 -2.51 62.47 -30.97
CA SER A 365 -1.13 62.49 -31.48
C SER A 365 -0.96 61.50 -32.64
N ILE A 366 -0.01 61.80 -33.52
CA ILE A 366 0.38 60.93 -34.63
C ILE A 366 1.74 60.35 -34.30
N ILE A 367 1.86 59.02 -34.43
CA ILE A 367 3.12 58.31 -34.25
C ILE A 367 3.44 57.48 -35.49
N TRP A 368 4.73 57.22 -35.68
CA TRP A 368 5.20 56.19 -36.59
C TRP A 368 5.71 55.02 -35.77
N ASP A 369 5.13 53.86 -35.99
CA ASP A 369 5.48 52.67 -35.24
C ASP A 369 5.53 51.44 -36.14
N SER A 370 6.13 50.37 -35.64
CA SER A 370 6.19 49.10 -36.36
C SER A 370 4.78 48.55 -36.60
N THR A 371 4.48 48.10 -37.81
CA THR A 371 3.22 47.38 -38.12
C THR A 371 3.01 46.19 -37.19
N TYR A 372 4.09 45.57 -36.71
CA TYR A 372 4.07 44.37 -35.85
C TYR A 372 3.67 44.64 -34.40
N ASP A 373 3.73 45.89 -33.94
CA ASP A 373 3.42 46.23 -32.55
C ASP A 373 1.95 46.60 -32.33
N TRP A 374 1.16 46.52 -33.39
CA TRP A 374 -0.25 46.91 -33.42
C TRP A 374 -1.04 45.76 -34.01
N GLU A 375 -2.14 45.36 -33.40
CA GLU A 375 -3.11 44.41 -33.95
C GLU A 375 -4.33 45.15 -34.51
N GLY A 376 -5.22 44.45 -35.22
CA GLY A 376 -6.55 45.00 -35.50
C GLY A 376 -7.33 45.10 -34.18
N CYS A 377 -7.99 46.23 -33.95
CA CYS A 377 -9.08 46.26 -33.00
C CYS A 377 -10.30 45.53 -33.61
#